data_AF-A0A0W0YW90-F1
#
_entry.id   AF-A0A0W0YW90-F1
#
_cell.length_a   1.000
_cell.length_b   1.000
_cell.length_c   1.000
_cell.angle_alpha   90.00
_cell.angle_beta   90.00
_cell.angle_gamma   90.00
#
_symmetry.space_group_name_H-M   'P 1'
#
loop_
_entity.id
_entity.type
_entity.pdbx_description
1 polymer ?
#
loop_
_entity_poly.entity_id
_entity_poly.type
_entity_poly.pdbx_seq_one_letter_code
_entity_poly.pdbx_strand_id
1 'polypeptide(L)'
;MQQRLFDKLSTASAEAFRNDLFDVLDKYIDDHEDDDIADFDFLQTIHIDLAKDKLSLAEIFEKIELHITTKGYDQVNECFQELSDVKSNPKYQTVFSDDHKKNSQPVIHEPTKIKLRGQIGNFDDPKVYRDDMVRLMMHDFSQKIPYNGRLIDADPFTMLPLNEEELQMDSEEQRRIAHSRRENALLFAEIDRVIAEDTSGHNRIQILVRSGPHYTTLDIDKKNRSCFIVDAVDDSSQYRLHQIPDFSKLVDKVFYVKSPMIPSGKSDETMKGALQKDSSSCSVFALDHSFQVALNPEVHQWLESNAVPGSEQSTTLYHVTWNQLPPDMVKNAQSTTVIRHYMDSNPNVATQVMALTGDNKSGHGLVDTKETFKSVIHGYCDQYSEGALLEMMKVTTSVPETSMKHSSDDVGTKGNTTQTFKEKLKDVVVDEKKAPDNLPFNLGN
;
A
#
# COMPACT_ATOMS: atom_id res chain seq x y z
N MET A 1 -20.86 11.52 -43.70
CA MET A 1 -19.42 11.16 -43.83
C MET A 1 -19.08 9.86 -43.09
N GLN A 2 -19.79 9.53 -42.01
CA GLN A 2 -19.60 8.33 -41.17
C GLN A 2 -20.24 7.04 -41.75
N GLN A 3 -20.06 6.71 -43.03
CA GLN A 3 -20.53 5.40 -43.53
C GLN A 3 -19.54 4.69 -44.46
N ARG A 4 -18.40 5.33 -44.76
CA ARG A 4 -17.38 4.78 -45.69
C ARG A 4 -16.09 4.30 -45.02
N LEU A 5 -16.04 4.28 -43.69
CA LEU A 5 -14.92 3.76 -42.89
C LEU A 5 -15.25 2.43 -42.19
N PHE A 6 -16.43 1.86 -42.43
CA PHE A 6 -17.03 0.82 -41.58
C PHE A 6 -16.76 -0.62 -42.02
N ASP A 7 -16.15 -0.84 -43.19
CA ASP A 7 -15.96 -2.18 -43.80
C ASP A 7 -14.66 -2.88 -43.37
N LYS A 8 -14.07 -2.55 -42.22
CA LYS A 8 -12.73 -3.04 -41.83
C LYS A 8 -12.63 -3.76 -40.48
N LEU A 9 -13.73 -4.03 -39.81
CA LEU A 9 -13.67 -4.90 -38.64
C LEU A 9 -13.58 -6.36 -39.08
N SER A 10 -12.54 -7.07 -38.60
CA SER A 10 -12.18 -8.39 -39.11
C SER A 10 -13.07 -9.54 -38.60
N THR A 11 -13.94 -9.27 -37.62
CA THR A 11 -14.82 -10.28 -37.03
C THR A 11 -16.20 -9.72 -36.71
N ALA A 12 -17.24 -10.54 -36.91
CA ALA A 12 -18.62 -10.21 -36.58
C ALA A 12 -18.82 -9.89 -35.08
N SER A 13 -17.97 -10.44 -34.21
CA SER A 13 -17.99 -10.18 -32.77
C SER A 13 -17.50 -8.77 -32.42
N ALA A 14 -16.48 -8.26 -33.13
CA ALA A 14 -16.01 -6.89 -32.97
C ALA A 14 -17.05 -5.88 -33.50
N GLU A 15 -17.74 -6.21 -34.60
CA GLU A 15 -18.85 -5.39 -35.12
C GLU A 15 -20.03 -5.34 -34.15
N ALA A 16 -20.41 -6.48 -33.58
CA ALA A 16 -21.50 -6.56 -32.60
C ALA A 16 -21.17 -5.80 -31.31
N PHE A 17 -19.97 -6.00 -30.75
CA PHE A 17 -19.55 -5.28 -29.54
C PHE A 17 -19.45 -3.76 -29.77
N ARG A 18 -18.95 -3.32 -30.94
CA ARG A 18 -18.94 -1.90 -31.31
C ARG A 18 -20.35 -1.33 -31.29
N ASN A 19 -21.29 -1.99 -31.99
CA ASN A 19 -22.66 -1.50 -32.08
C ASN A 19 -23.33 -1.47 -30.70
N ASP A 20 -23.13 -2.51 -29.89
CA ASP A 20 -23.66 -2.56 -28.53
C ASP A 20 -23.05 -1.45 -27.64
N LEU A 21 -21.76 -1.15 -27.76
CA LEU A 21 -21.11 -0.03 -27.05
C LEU A 21 -21.68 1.33 -27.47
N PHE A 22 -22.02 1.51 -28.75
CA PHE A 22 -22.64 2.74 -29.23
C PHE A 22 -24.10 2.84 -28.78
N ASP A 23 -24.86 1.76 -28.76
CA ASP A 23 -26.24 1.78 -28.25
C ASP A 23 -26.26 2.18 -26.76
N VAL A 24 -25.26 1.74 -25.99
CA VAL A 24 -25.06 2.14 -24.59
C VAL A 24 -24.69 3.62 -24.47
N LEU A 25 -23.73 4.09 -25.28
CA LEU A 25 -23.29 5.49 -25.27
C LEU A 25 -24.39 6.45 -25.75
N ASP A 26 -25.13 6.10 -26.80
CA ASP A 26 -26.22 6.90 -27.34
C ASP A 26 -27.36 6.99 -26.32
N LYS A 27 -27.72 5.87 -25.68
CA LYS A 27 -28.69 5.86 -24.59
C LYS A 27 -28.23 6.72 -23.40
N TYR A 28 -26.96 6.64 -23.04
CA TYR A 28 -26.40 7.47 -21.97
C TYR A 28 -26.44 8.96 -22.33
N ILE A 29 -26.11 9.33 -23.56
CA ILE A 29 -26.19 10.72 -24.04
C ILE A 29 -27.64 11.21 -24.04
N ASP A 30 -28.59 10.39 -24.51
CA ASP A 30 -30.02 10.71 -24.50
C ASP A 30 -30.56 10.87 -23.07
N ASP A 31 -30.07 10.05 -22.12
CA ASP A 31 -30.48 10.08 -20.71
C ASP A 31 -29.86 11.27 -19.93
N HIS A 32 -28.81 11.92 -20.48
CA HIS A 32 -28.03 12.97 -19.81
C HIS A 32 -27.82 14.22 -20.70
N GLU A 33 -28.77 14.52 -21.60
CA GLU A 33 -28.71 15.58 -22.63
C GLU A 33 -28.40 17.00 -22.08
N ASP A 34 -28.63 17.25 -20.78
CA ASP A 34 -28.48 18.56 -20.12
C ASP A 34 -27.21 18.68 -19.24
N ASP A 35 -26.40 17.62 -19.10
CA ASP A 35 -25.19 17.62 -18.27
C ASP A 35 -23.91 17.76 -19.11
N ASP A 36 -22.94 18.54 -18.63
CA ASP A 36 -21.59 18.63 -19.22
C ASP A 36 -20.91 17.25 -19.13
N ILE A 37 -21.01 16.45 -20.20
CA ILE A 37 -20.34 15.13 -20.30
C ILE A 37 -18.83 15.35 -20.15
N ALA A 38 -18.29 14.95 -19.00
CA ALA A 38 -17.00 15.45 -18.50
C ALA A 38 -15.76 15.03 -19.30
N ASP A 39 -15.85 14.09 -20.27
CA ASP A 39 -14.66 13.66 -21.03
C ASP A 39 -14.93 13.14 -22.46
N PHE A 40 -15.57 13.97 -23.29
CA PHE A 40 -15.80 13.66 -24.71
C PHE A 40 -14.49 13.40 -25.50
N ASP A 41 -13.38 14.02 -25.09
CA ASP A 41 -12.06 13.85 -25.72
C ASP A 41 -11.49 12.43 -25.50
N PHE A 42 -11.71 11.83 -24.32
CA PHE A 42 -11.34 10.44 -24.05
C PHE A 42 -12.15 9.45 -24.87
N LEU A 43 -13.48 9.63 -24.94
CA LEU A 43 -14.37 8.81 -25.77
C LEU A 43 -14.01 8.93 -27.26
N GLN A 44 -13.67 10.14 -27.72
CA GLN A 44 -13.19 10.37 -29.08
C GLN A 44 -11.83 9.67 -29.34
N THR A 45 -10.96 9.60 -28.32
CA THR A 45 -9.67 8.88 -28.40
C THR A 45 -9.87 7.37 -28.54
N ILE A 46 -10.73 6.77 -27.72
CA ILE A 46 -11.12 5.35 -27.84
C ILE A 46 -11.71 5.07 -29.21
N HIS A 47 -12.60 5.93 -29.68
CA HIS A 47 -13.20 5.82 -31.01
C HIS A 47 -12.14 5.89 -32.13
N ILE A 48 -11.18 6.81 -32.06
CA ILE A 48 -10.09 6.92 -33.06
C ILE A 48 -9.21 5.67 -33.06
N ASP A 49 -8.93 5.10 -31.88
CA ASP A 49 -8.10 3.90 -31.75
C ASP A 49 -8.83 2.65 -32.26
N LEU A 50 -10.12 2.52 -31.97
CA LEU A 50 -11.02 1.49 -32.51
C LEU A 50 -11.16 1.58 -34.04
N ALA A 51 -11.41 2.78 -34.57
CA ALA A 51 -11.65 2.98 -36.00
C ALA A 51 -10.39 2.82 -36.88
N LYS A 52 -9.20 2.77 -36.27
CA LYS A 52 -7.92 2.65 -36.99
C LYS A 52 -7.23 1.29 -36.77
N ASP A 53 -7.92 0.31 -36.18
CA ASP A 53 -7.35 -1.00 -35.79
C ASP A 53 -6.02 -0.87 -35.01
N LYS A 54 -5.87 0.19 -34.22
CA LYS A 54 -4.59 0.51 -33.57
C LYS A 54 -4.36 -0.27 -32.28
N LEU A 55 -5.45 -0.71 -31.66
CA LEU A 55 -5.46 -1.37 -30.36
C LEU A 55 -6.42 -2.55 -30.41
N SER A 56 -6.04 -3.64 -29.76
CA SER A 56 -6.92 -4.73 -29.41
C SER A 56 -7.97 -4.28 -28.38
N LEU A 57 -9.06 -5.04 -28.26
CA LEU A 57 -10.11 -4.78 -27.26
C LEU A 57 -9.53 -4.76 -25.83
N ALA A 58 -8.57 -5.63 -25.52
CA ALA A 58 -7.91 -5.65 -24.21
C ALA A 58 -7.15 -4.35 -23.92
N GLU A 59 -6.40 -3.82 -24.90
CA GLU A 59 -5.67 -2.55 -24.75
C GLU A 59 -6.62 -1.35 -24.60
N ILE A 60 -7.82 -1.43 -25.18
CA ILE A 60 -8.86 -0.42 -24.99
C ILE A 60 -9.41 -0.47 -23.57
N PHE A 61 -9.68 -1.68 -23.04
CA PHE A 61 -10.10 -1.84 -21.64
C PHE A 61 -9.01 -1.41 -20.65
N GLU A 62 -7.73 -1.71 -20.91
CA GLU A 62 -6.63 -1.22 -20.08
C GLU A 62 -6.53 0.31 -20.08
N LYS A 63 -6.80 0.97 -21.22
CA LYS A 63 -6.86 2.43 -21.28
C LYS A 63 -8.05 3.01 -20.52
N ILE A 64 -9.21 2.36 -20.60
CA ILE A 64 -10.41 2.71 -19.81
C ILE A 64 -10.11 2.59 -18.32
N GLU A 65 -9.57 1.44 -17.90
CA GLU A 65 -9.20 1.17 -16.51
C GLU A 65 -8.14 2.14 -16.00
N LEU A 66 -7.11 2.43 -16.81
CA LEU A 66 -6.08 3.42 -16.49
C LEU A 66 -6.69 4.83 -16.36
N HIS A 67 -7.62 5.21 -17.22
CA HIS A 67 -8.26 6.52 -17.19
C HIS A 67 -9.14 6.69 -15.95
N ILE A 68 -9.95 5.67 -15.62
CA ILE A 68 -10.75 5.60 -14.39
C ILE A 68 -9.84 5.72 -13.15
N THR A 69 -8.76 4.95 -13.12
CA THR A 69 -7.78 4.96 -12.02
C THR A 69 -7.08 6.31 -11.88
N THR A 70 -6.88 7.04 -13.00
CA THR A 70 -6.17 8.33 -13.02
C THR A 70 -7.06 9.52 -12.71
N LYS A 71 -8.33 9.48 -13.13
CA LYS A 71 -9.27 10.60 -13.02
C LYS A 71 -10.22 10.51 -11.83
N GLY A 72 -10.29 9.34 -11.19
CA GLY A 72 -11.18 9.07 -10.07
C GLY A 72 -12.49 8.46 -10.54
N TYR A 73 -12.95 7.45 -9.81
CA TYR A 73 -14.10 6.62 -10.14
C TYR A 73 -15.41 7.43 -10.24
N ASP A 74 -15.55 8.45 -9.40
CA ASP A 74 -16.77 9.25 -9.26
C ASP A 74 -17.11 10.09 -10.50
N GLN A 75 -16.13 10.42 -11.35
CA GLN A 75 -16.36 11.19 -12.59
C GLN A 75 -16.78 10.32 -13.79
N VAL A 76 -16.68 8.99 -13.67
CA VAL A 76 -16.74 8.05 -14.80
C VAL A 76 -17.79 6.94 -14.56
N ASN A 77 -18.49 6.99 -13.43
CA ASN A 77 -19.15 5.82 -12.84
C ASN A 77 -20.39 5.32 -13.63
N GLU A 78 -21.24 6.21 -14.15
CA GLU A 78 -22.50 5.75 -14.75
C GLU A 78 -22.36 5.21 -16.18
N CYS A 79 -21.40 5.71 -16.95
CA CYS A 79 -21.17 5.25 -18.33
C CYS A 79 -20.42 3.89 -18.40
N PHE A 80 -19.70 3.51 -17.34
CA PHE A 80 -18.77 2.37 -17.36
C PHE A 80 -19.18 1.19 -16.47
N GLN A 81 -20.24 1.31 -15.66
CA GLN A 81 -20.82 0.16 -14.94
C GLN A 81 -21.29 -0.94 -15.92
N GLU A 82 -21.87 -0.57 -17.06
CA GLU A 82 -22.29 -1.54 -18.08
C GLU A 82 -21.09 -2.26 -18.74
N LEU A 83 -19.92 -1.61 -18.84
CA LEU A 83 -18.70 -2.22 -19.38
C LEU A 83 -18.07 -3.26 -18.45
N SER A 84 -18.30 -3.15 -17.14
CA SER A 84 -17.88 -4.17 -16.17
C SER A 84 -18.71 -5.46 -16.31
N ASP A 85 -19.98 -5.33 -16.68
CA ASP A 85 -20.90 -6.45 -16.95
C ASP A 85 -20.61 -7.15 -18.29
N VAL A 86 -20.02 -6.45 -19.26
CA VAL A 86 -19.58 -7.02 -20.55
C VAL A 86 -18.57 -8.16 -20.36
N LYS A 87 -17.65 -8.05 -19.38
CA LYS A 87 -16.65 -9.10 -19.08
C LYS A 87 -17.30 -10.38 -18.53
N SER A 88 -18.46 -10.23 -17.91
CA SER A 88 -19.26 -11.29 -17.28
C SER A 88 -20.33 -11.86 -18.22
N ASN A 89 -20.65 -11.15 -19.30
CA ASN A 89 -21.74 -11.49 -20.19
C ASN A 89 -21.34 -12.66 -21.12
N PRO A 90 -22.09 -13.79 -21.09
CA PRO A 90 -21.82 -14.97 -21.92
C PRO A 90 -21.73 -14.68 -23.42
N LYS A 91 -22.38 -13.60 -23.90
CA LYS A 91 -22.38 -13.16 -25.31
C LYS A 91 -20.98 -12.76 -25.80
N TYR A 92 -20.12 -12.24 -24.92
CA TYR A 92 -18.77 -11.78 -25.27
C TYR A 92 -17.65 -12.72 -24.80
N GLN A 93 -18.01 -13.76 -24.04
CA GLN A 93 -17.09 -14.75 -23.46
C GLN A 93 -16.23 -15.47 -24.52
N THR A 94 -16.76 -15.66 -25.73
CA THR A 94 -16.05 -16.25 -26.88
C THR A 94 -14.92 -15.37 -27.41
N VAL A 95 -15.10 -14.04 -27.41
CA VAL A 95 -14.07 -13.06 -27.82
C VAL A 95 -12.86 -13.13 -26.88
N PHE A 96 -13.11 -13.26 -25.58
CA PHE A 96 -12.06 -13.41 -24.57
C PHE A 96 -11.38 -14.78 -24.61
N SER A 97 -12.11 -15.85 -24.95
CA SER A 97 -11.57 -17.22 -24.93
C SER A 97 -10.58 -17.53 -26.06
N ASP A 98 -10.69 -16.84 -27.21
CA ASP A 98 -9.77 -17.04 -28.33
C ASP A 98 -8.44 -16.26 -28.16
N ASP A 99 -8.45 -15.12 -27.45
CA ASP A 99 -7.22 -14.40 -27.09
C ASP A 99 -6.54 -14.96 -25.81
N HIS A 100 -7.29 -15.57 -24.88
CA HIS A 100 -6.68 -16.28 -23.75
C HIS A 100 -5.78 -17.46 -24.17
N LYS A 101 -6.02 -18.08 -25.33
CA LYS A 101 -5.12 -19.10 -25.90
C LYS A 101 -3.81 -18.54 -26.44
N LYS A 102 -3.72 -17.23 -26.71
CA LYS A 102 -2.45 -16.55 -27.04
C LYS A 102 -1.71 -16.10 -25.78
N ASN A 103 -2.43 -15.78 -24.69
CA ASN A 103 -1.85 -15.34 -23.42
C ASN A 103 -1.53 -16.47 -22.42
N SER A 104 -1.82 -17.73 -22.76
CA SER A 104 -1.35 -18.91 -22.01
C SER A 104 0.12 -19.26 -22.33
N GLN A 105 0.96 -18.27 -22.63
CA GLN A 105 2.40 -18.47 -22.49
C GLN A 105 2.75 -18.47 -21.00
N PRO A 106 3.68 -19.34 -20.55
CA PRO A 106 4.14 -19.30 -19.16
C PRO A 106 4.55 -17.87 -18.82
N VAL A 107 4.05 -17.33 -17.71
CA VAL A 107 4.50 -16.05 -17.18
C VAL A 107 6.00 -16.17 -16.99
N ILE A 108 6.77 -15.56 -17.90
CA ILE A 108 8.22 -15.50 -17.77
C ILE A 108 8.46 -14.54 -16.62
N HIS A 109 8.64 -15.09 -15.43
CA HIS A 109 9.04 -14.29 -14.28
C HIS A 109 10.38 -13.62 -14.61
N GLU A 110 10.38 -12.30 -14.62
CA GLU A 110 11.60 -11.52 -14.81
C GLU A 110 12.63 -11.92 -13.74
N PRO A 111 13.91 -12.15 -14.11
CA PRO A 111 14.94 -12.43 -13.13
C PRO A 111 15.00 -11.35 -12.05
N THR A 112 15.07 -11.76 -10.79
CA THR A 112 15.11 -10.93 -9.58
C THR A 112 16.16 -9.83 -9.69
N LYS A 113 17.36 -10.14 -10.18
CA LYS A 113 18.41 -9.12 -10.37
C LYS A 113 18.00 -8.00 -11.33
N ILE A 114 17.26 -8.33 -12.40
CA ILE A 114 16.78 -7.34 -13.36
C ILE A 114 15.70 -6.49 -12.70
N LYS A 115 14.73 -7.14 -12.04
CA LYS A 115 13.66 -6.45 -11.30
C LYS A 115 14.21 -5.52 -10.21
N LEU A 116 15.13 -5.99 -9.37
CA LEU A 116 15.81 -5.19 -8.35
C LEU A 116 16.55 -3.99 -8.95
N ARG A 117 17.30 -4.19 -10.04
CA ARG A 117 17.99 -3.10 -10.75
C ARG A 117 17.01 -2.09 -11.34
N GLY A 118 15.86 -2.54 -11.83
CA GLY A 118 14.77 -1.67 -12.27
C GLY A 118 14.19 -0.84 -11.11
N GLN A 119 13.89 -1.49 -9.99
CA GLN A 119 13.33 -0.86 -8.78
C GLN A 119 14.21 0.24 -8.19
N ILE A 120 15.54 0.03 -8.18
CA ILE A 120 16.49 1.03 -7.66
C ILE A 120 16.92 2.06 -8.72
N GLY A 121 16.68 1.78 -10.01
CA GLY A 121 17.04 2.65 -11.12
C GLY A 121 16.16 3.89 -11.22
N ASN A 122 14.91 3.79 -10.76
CA ASN A 122 13.97 4.91 -10.76
C ASN A 122 13.07 4.90 -9.51
N PHE A 123 13.47 5.68 -8.50
CA PHE A 123 12.63 5.89 -7.30
C PHE A 123 11.43 6.79 -7.54
N ASP A 124 11.37 7.48 -8.69
CA ASP A 124 10.36 8.49 -8.95
C ASP A 124 9.14 7.92 -9.70
N ASP A 125 9.23 6.68 -10.20
CA ASP A 125 8.11 5.98 -10.81
C ASP A 125 7.21 5.33 -9.74
N PRO A 126 5.96 5.79 -9.55
CA PRO A 126 5.03 5.21 -8.59
C PRO A 126 4.48 3.85 -9.02
N LYS A 127 4.60 3.47 -10.31
CA LYS A 127 4.12 2.18 -10.83
C LYS A 127 5.05 1.02 -10.54
N VAL A 128 6.29 1.34 -10.15
CA VAL A 128 7.29 0.33 -9.81
C VAL A 128 7.04 -0.13 -8.38
N TYR A 129 6.38 -1.27 -8.22
CA TYR A 129 6.27 -1.96 -6.94
C TYR A 129 7.66 -2.31 -6.42
N ARG A 130 7.93 -2.05 -5.14
CA ARG A 130 9.28 -2.14 -4.54
C ARG A 130 9.42 -3.27 -3.52
N ASP A 131 8.60 -4.30 -3.63
CA ASP A 131 8.57 -5.40 -2.64
C ASP A 131 9.89 -6.16 -2.53
N ASP A 132 10.57 -6.43 -3.65
CA ASP A 132 11.84 -7.15 -3.65
C ASP A 132 12.95 -6.28 -3.04
N MET A 133 13.00 -4.99 -3.41
CA MET A 133 13.83 -3.98 -2.77
C MET A 133 13.59 -3.95 -1.25
N VAL A 134 12.32 -3.90 -0.83
CA VAL A 134 11.91 -3.87 0.58
C VAL A 134 12.37 -5.13 1.33
N ARG A 135 12.07 -6.31 0.80
CA ARG A 135 12.45 -7.59 1.42
C ARG A 135 13.97 -7.72 1.54
N LEU A 136 14.71 -7.31 0.51
CA LEU A 136 16.17 -7.38 0.53
C LEU A 136 16.78 -6.39 1.53
N MET A 137 16.24 -5.17 1.63
CA MET A 137 16.66 -4.20 2.65
C MET A 137 16.33 -4.66 4.07
N MET A 138 15.16 -5.27 4.28
CA MET A 138 14.80 -5.90 5.56
C MET A 138 15.79 -7.00 5.96
N HIS A 139 16.19 -7.85 5.02
CA HIS A 139 17.23 -8.85 5.25
C HIS A 139 18.56 -8.17 5.62
N ASP A 140 19.00 -7.16 4.86
CA ASP A 140 20.24 -6.43 5.16
C ASP A 140 20.25 -5.81 6.57
N PHE A 141 19.12 -5.24 7.00
CA PHE A 141 18.97 -4.70 8.36
C PHE A 141 18.98 -5.80 9.44
N SER A 142 18.39 -6.96 9.18
CA SER A 142 18.42 -8.09 10.13
C SER A 142 19.82 -8.67 10.34
N GLN A 143 20.75 -8.44 9.40
CA GLN A 143 22.16 -8.81 9.57
C GLN A 143 22.95 -7.80 10.42
N LYS A 144 22.44 -6.58 10.60
CA LYS A 144 23.17 -5.47 11.25
C LYS A 144 22.71 -5.20 12.66
N ILE A 145 21.42 -5.37 12.94
CA ILE A 145 20.81 -5.06 14.23
C ILE A 145 19.74 -6.11 14.59
N PRO A 146 19.27 -6.16 15.85
CA PRO A 146 18.09 -6.95 16.22
C PRO A 146 16.83 -6.41 15.52
N TYR A 147 16.62 -6.85 14.28
CA TYR A 147 15.50 -6.47 13.43
C TYR A 147 14.67 -7.71 13.07
N ASN A 148 13.36 -7.59 13.23
CA ASN A 148 12.39 -8.65 12.97
C ASN A 148 11.35 -8.14 11.96
N GLY A 149 11.79 -7.97 10.73
CA GLY A 149 11.01 -7.37 9.65
C GLY A 149 9.98 -8.32 9.04
N ARG A 150 8.78 -7.81 8.72
CA ARG A 150 7.75 -8.50 7.92
C ARG A 150 7.15 -7.53 6.92
N LEU A 151 6.79 -8.03 5.74
CA LEU A 151 6.01 -7.29 4.74
C LEU A 151 4.63 -7.95 4.62
N ILE A 152 3.58 -7.18 4.86
CA ILE A 152 2.19 -7.57 4.65
C ILE A 152 1.66 -6.80 3.44
N ASP A 153 1.09 -7.53 2.49
CA ASP A 153 0.37 -6.97 1.36
C ASP A 153 -1.11 -6.82 1.73
N ALA A 154 -1.60 -5.58 1.74
CA ALA A 154 -2.98 -5.28 2.08
C ALA A 154 -3.93 -5.32 0.87
N ASP A 155 -3.41 -5.34 -0.37
CA ASP A 155 -4.20 -5.32 -1.60
C ASP A 155 -5.23 -6.44 -1.70
N PRO A 156 -4.92 -7.69 -1.27
CA PRO A 156 -5.90 -8.77 -1.27
C PRO A 156 -7.11 -8.51 -0.38
N PHE A 157 -6.98 -7.60 0.59
CA PHE A 157 -8.05 -7.25 1.53
C PHE A 157 -8.80 -5.98 1.12
N THR A 158 -8.27 -5.16 0.22
CA THR A 158 -8.89 -3.88 -0.24
C THR A 158 -9.58 -3.98 -1.60
N MET A 159 -9.62 -5.18 -2.18
CA MET A 159 -10.24 -5.45 -3.49
C MET A 159 -11.26 -6.59 -3.38
N LEU A 160 -11.95 -6.65 -2.24
CA LEU A 160 -12.94 -7.70 -2.01
C LEU A 160 -14.23 -7.35 -2.75
N PRO A 161 -14.91 -8.30 -3.39
CA PRO A 161 -16.27 -8.07 -3.87
C PRO A 161 -17.20 -7.86 -2.68
N LEU A 162 -18.31 -7.14 -2.90
CA LEU A 162 -19.39 -7.02 -1.93
C LEU A 162 -19.99 -8.40 -1.62
N ASN A 163 -20.33 -8.65 -0.36
CA ASN A 163 -21.05 -9.87 0.05
C ASN A 163 -22.58 -9.67 -0.02
N GLU A 164 -23.36 -10.75 0.20
CA GLU A 164 -24.82 -10.70 0.11
C GLU A 164 -25.44 -9.73 1.13
N GLU A 165 -24.89 -9.64 2.34
CA GLU A 165 -25.38 -8.76 3.40
C GLU A 165 -25.14 -7.28 3.04
N GLU A 166 -23.97 -6.94 2.53
CA GLU A 166 -23.59 -5.61 2.05
C GLU A 166 -24.47 -5.17 0.86
N LEU A 167 -24.77 -6.09 -0.06
CA LEU A 167 -25.66 -5.83 -1.19
C LEU A 167 -27.11 -5.57 -0.77
N GLN A 168 -27.56 -6.18 0.34
CA GLN A 168 -28.89 -5.99 0.90
C GLN A 168 -29.02 -4.71 1.74
N MET A 169 -27.94 -3.96 1.99
CA MET A 169 -28.01 -2.71 2.75
C MET A 169 -28.74 -1.62 1.97
N ASP A 170 -29.68 -0.97 2.65
CA ASP A 170 -30.61 0.02 2.10
C ASP A 170 -29.93 1.33 1.64
N SER A 171 -28.73 1.63 2.17
CA SER A 171 -27.96 2.81 1.77
C SER A 171 -26.53 2.47 1.35
N GLU A 172 -26.04 3.20 0.36
CA GLU A 172 -24.66 3.09 -0.13
C GLU A 172 -23.64 3.41 0.97
N GLU A 173 -23.95 4.37 1.85
CA GLU A 173 -23.05 4.72 2.96
C GLU A 173 -22.89 3.58 3.95
N GLN A 174 -24.00 2.94 4.36
CA GLN A 174 -23.93 1.77 5.25
C GLN A 174 -23.14 0.63 4.59
N ARG A 175 -23.38 0.40 3.29
CA ARG A 175 -22.66 -0.60 2.49
C ARG A 175 -21.16 -0.32 2.48
N ARG A 176 -20.74 0.91 2.20
CA ARG A 176 -19.34 1.34 2.20
C ARG A 176 -18.69 1.14 3.57
N ILE A 177 -19.36 1.56 4.65
CA ILE A 177 -18.87 1.40 6.02
C ILE A 177 -18.71 -0.08 6.37
N ALA A 178 -19.70 -0.92 6.07
CA ALA A 178 -19.66 -2.35 6.34
C ALA A 178 -18.54 -3.04 5.54
N HIS A 179 -18.40 -2.67 4.28
CA HIS A 179 -17.34 -3.16 3.41
C HIS A 179 -15.96 -2.84 4.00
N SER A 180 -15.67 -1.56 4.27
CA SER A 180 -14.40 -1.15 4.88
C SER A 180 -14.14 -1.81 6.23
N ARG A 181 -15.17 -2.05 7.06
CA ARG A 181 -15.03 -2.81 8.31
C ARG A 181 -14.57 -4.24 8.07
N ARG A 182 -15.12 -4.92 7.06
CA ARG A 182 -14.72 -6.28 6.69
C ARG A 182 -13.29 -6.33 6.15
N GLU A 183 -12.92 -5.39 5.28
CA GLU A 183 -11.54 -5.26 4.77
C GLU A 183 -10.53 -5.09 5.91
N ASN A 184 -10.85 -4.18 6.85
CA ASN A 184 -10.03 -3.92 8.03
C ASN A 184 -9.94 -5.15 8.93
N ALA A 185 -11.05 -5.84 9.20
CA ALA A 185 -11.06 -7.06 10.01
C ALA A 185 -10.12 -8.14 9.45
N LEU A 186 -10.08 -8.30 8.12
CA LEU A 186 -9.21 -9.28 7.47
C LEU A 186 -7.74 -8.86 7.49
N LEU A 187 -7.43 -7.59 7.21
CA LEU A 187 -6.08 -7.06 7.33
C LEU A 187 -5.54 -7.21 8.77
N PHE A 188 -6.36 -6.90 9.77
CA PHE A 188 -5.94 -6.98 11.17
C PHE A 188 -5.85 -8.42 11.67
N ALA A 189 -6.67 -9.34 11.16
CA ALA A 189 -6.48 -10.76 11.38
C ALA A 189 -5.15 -11.27 10.81
N GLU A 190 -4.71 -10.76 9.66
CA GLU A 190 -3.40 -11.08 9.08
C GLU A 190 -2.25 -10.53 9.91
N ILE A 191 -2.38 -9.30 10.44
CA ILE A 191 -1.42 -8.74 11.40
C ILE A 191 -1.35 -9.60 12.67
N ASP A 192 -2.49 -9.98 13.25
CA ASP A 192 -2.55 -10.85 14.43
C ASP A 192 -1.90 -12.21 14.17
N ARG A 193 -2.13 -12.79 12.99
CA ARG A 193 -1.48 -14.03 12.56
C ARG A 193 0.03 -13.87 12.53
N VAL A 194 0.54 -12.80 11.91
CA VAL A 194 1.98 -12.50 11.86
C VAL A 194 2.58 -12.33 13.27
N ILE A 195 1.87 -11.69 14.19
CA ILE A 195 2.31 -11.53 15.58
C ILE A 195 2.33 -12.88 16.31
N ALA A 196 1.27 -13.69 16.15
CA ALA A 196 1.11 -14.97 16.83
C ALA A 196 2.08 -16.05 16.34
N GLU A 197 2.39 -16.06 15.05
CA GLU A 197 3.32 -17.00 14.43
C GLU A 197 4.80 -16.59 14.56
N ASP A 198 5.10 -15.42 15.14
CA ASP A 198 6.48 -14.97 15.30
C ASP A 198 7.24 -15.80 16.36
N THR A 199 8.10 -16.70 15.86
CA THR A 199 8.94 -17.60 16.66
C THR A 199 10.35 -17.06 16.90
N SER A 200 10.64 -15.81 16.50
CA SER A 200 11.98 -15.22 16.57
C SER A 200 12.54 -15.05 17.99
N GLY A 201 11.68 -15.12 19.01
CA GLY A 201 12.04 -14.86 20.41
C GLY A 201 12.19 -13.37 20.75
N HIS A 202 12.10 -12.47 19.76
CA HIS A 202 12.09 -11.03 19.99
C HIS A 202 10.74 -10.58 20.53
N ASN A 203 10.72 -9.58 21.42
CA ASN A 203 9.46 -8.96 21.87
C ASN A 203 8.89 -8.01 20.82
N ARG A 204 9.71 -7.54 19.87
CA ARG A 204 9.32 -6.54 18.90
C ARG A 204 9.31 -7.10 17.48
N ILE A 205 8.37 -6.61 16.66
CA ILE A 205 8.21 -6.95 15.25
C ILE A 205 8.05 -5.65 14.47
N GLN A 206 8.83 -5.47 13.41
CA GLN A 206 8.67 -4.38 12.46
C GLN A 206 7.89 -4.89 11.25
N ILE A 207 6.68 -4.39 11.05
CA ILE A 207 5.80 -4.77 9.95
C ILE A 207 5.69 -3.58 9.00
N LEU A 208 6.02 -3.78 7.73
CA LEU A 208 5.62 -2.86 6.67
C LEU A 208 4.32 -3.35 6.06
N VAL A 209 3.31 -2.49 6.02
CA VAL A 209 2.02 -2.77 5.37
C VAL A 209 2.01 -2.02 4.04
N ARG A 210 1.89 -2.76 2.93
CA ARG A 210 1.71 -2.20 1.59
C ARG A 210 0.22 -2.11 1.27
N SER A 211 -0.28 -0.92 0.97
CA SER A 211 -1.65 -0.69 0.49
C SER A 211 -1.58 0.05 -0.85
N GLY A 212 -1.83 -0.66 -1.94
CA GLY A 212 -1.52 -0.22 -3.30
C GLY A 212 -0.03 0.09 -3.44
N PRO A 213 0.33 1.29 -3.92
CA PRO A 213 1.73 1.73 -3.98
C PRO A 213 2.26 2.27 -2.65
N HIS A 214 1.42 2.45 -1.62
CA HIS A 214 1.79 3.10 -0.36
C HIS A 214 2.32 2.10 0.66
N TYR A 215 3.33 2.50 1.44
CA TYR A 215 3.94 1.67 2.49
C TYR A 215 3.88 2.40 3.82
N THR A 216 3.38 1.72 4.85
CA THR A 216 3.29 2.22 6.23
C THR A 216 4.09 1.33 7.18
N THR A 217 4.78 1.93 8.15
CA THR A 217 5.53 1.18 9.17
C THR A 217 4.70 0.98 10.42
N LEU A 218 4.68 -0.25 10.92
CA LEU A 218 4.11 -0.63 12.20
C LEU A 218 5.23 -1.29 13.02
N ASP A 219 5.47 -0.80 14.23
CA ASP A 219 6.35 -1.47 15.18
C ASP A 219 5.53 -1.99 16.36
N ILE A 220 5.45 -3.31 16.45
CA ILE A 220 4.66 -4.01 17.46
C ILE A 220 5.57 -4.39 18.62
N ASP A 221 5.18 -4.03 19.84
CA ASP A 221 5.73 -4.58 21.08
C ASP A 221 4.75 -5.58 21.69
N LYS A 222 5.08 -6.87 21.57
CA LYS A 222 4.25 -7.98 22.06
C LYS A 222 4.10 -7.98 23.58
N LYS A 223 5.11 -7.47 24.31
CA LYS A 223 5.08 -7.45 25.78
C LYS A 223 4.17 -6.34 26.28
N ASN A 224 4.28 -5.16 25.68
CA ASN A 224 3.48 -3.98 26.03
C ASN A 224 2.12 -3.94 25.31
N ARG A 225 1.87 -4.89 24.40
CA ARG A 225 0.67 -5.00 23.56
C ARG A 225 0.38 -3.68 22.86
N SER A 226 1.42 -3.08 22.28
CA SER A 226 1.35 -1.76 21.65
C SER A 226 1.86 -1.77 20.22
N CYS A 227 1.28 -0.90 19.40
CA CYS A 227 1.67 -0.68 18.02
C CYS A 227 2.08 0.78 17.83
N PHE A 228 3.28 1.02 17.31
CA PHE A 228 3.72 2.34 16.89
C PHE A 228 3.65 2.45 15.37
N ILE A 229 2.78 3.32 14.87
CA ILE A 229 2.47 3.50 13.46
C ILE A 229 3.16 4.77 12.96
N VAL A 230 3.97 4.60 11.92
CA VAL A 230 4.74 5.68 11.28
C VAL A 230 4.39 5.73 9.80
N ASP A 231 3.75 6.82 9.39
CA ASP A 231 3.41 7.14 8.00
C ASP A 231 3.96 8.52 7.64
N ALA A 232 4.98 8.57 6.79
CA ALA A 232 5.66 9.80 6.40
C ALA A 232 4.77 10.79 5.61
N VAL A 233 3.74 10.28 4.93
CA VAL A 233 2.74 11.09 4.21
C VAL A 233 1.66 11.58 5.18
N ASP A 234 1.41 10.81 6.25
CA ASP A 234 0.25 10.96 7.13
C ASP A 234 -1.02 10.92 6.25
N ASP A 235 -1.15 9.84 5.49
CA ASP A 235 -2.25 9.63 4.55
C ASP A 235 -3.52 9.26 5.32
N SER A 236 -4.62 9.97 5.05
CA SER A 236 -5.92 9.71 5.67
C SER A 236 -6.41 8.29 5.39
N SER A 237 -6.06 7.70 4.24
CA SER A 237 -6.38 6.30 3.91
C SER A 237 -5.80 5.30 4.92
N GLN A 238 -4.65 5.64 5.52
CA GLN A 238 -3.97 4.80 6.50
C GLN A 238 -4.52 4.97 7.92
N TYR A 239 -5.43 5.93 8.15
CA TYR A 239 -6.04 6.12 9.48
C TYR A 239 -6.83 4.90 9.93
N ARG A 240 -7.22 4.02 8.99
CA ARG A 240 -7.78 2.71 9.32
C ARG A 240 -6.91 1.94 10.31
N LEU A 241 -5.58 2.04 10.22
CA LEU A 241 -4.66 1.33 11.11
C LEU A 241 -4.77 1.78 12.59
N HIS A 242 -5.39 2.93 12.88
CA HIS A 242 -5.72 3.31 14.26
C HIS A 242 -6.72 2.38 14.93
N GLN A 243 -7.52 1.67 14.11
CA GLN A 243 -8.53 0.73 14.58
C GLN A 243 -7.94 -0.63 14.94
N ILE A 244 -6.62 -0.86 14.82
CA ILE A 244 -6.00 -2.14 15.20
C ILE A 244 -6.49 -2.64 16.58
N PRO A 245 -6.57 -1.82 17.66
CA PRO A 245 -7.06 -2.27 18.96
C PRO A 245 -8.53 -2.69 19.00
N ASP A 246 -9.34 -2.25 18.04
CA ASP A 246 -10.76 -2.59 17.96
C ASP A 246 -10.97 -4.01 17.41
N PHE A 247 -9.99 -4.53 16.65
CA PHE A 247 -10.07 -5.83 15.98
C PHE A 247 -9.03 -6.84 16.47
N SER A 248 -7.88 -6.37 16.96
CA SER A 248 -6.77 -7.20 17.43
C SER A 248 -6.96 -7.63 18.89
N LYS A 249 -6.63 -8.88 19.19
CA LYS A 249 -6.52 -9.35 20.59
C LYS A 249 -5.10 -9.27 21.14
N LEU A 250 -4.15 -8.83 20.32
CA LEU A 250 -2.72 -8.83 20.61
C LEU A 250 -2.16 -7.41 20.80
N VAL A 251 -2.91 -6.40 20.36
CA VAL A 251 -2.57 -4.98 20.48
C VAL A 251 -3.71 -4.26 21.20
N ASP A 252 -3.41 -3.65 22.34
CA ASP A 252 -4.37 -2.89 23.16
C ASP A 252 -4.31 -1.39 22.88
N LYS A 253 -3.18 -0.90 22.36
CA LYS A 253 -2.94 0.53 22.14
C LYS A 253 -2.12 0.81 20.90
N VAL A 254 -2.43 1.94 20.27
CA VAL A 254 -1.75 2.47 19.10
C VAL A 254 -1.18 3.85 19.42
N PHE A 255 0.08 4.04 19.06
CA PHE A 255 0.72 5.34 18.95
C PHE A 255 0.84 5.69 17.47
N TYR A 256 0.32 6.83 17.04
CA TYR A 256 0.39 7.27 15.66
C TYR A 256 1.17 8.57 15.52
N VAL A 257 2.07 8.61 14.53
CA VAL A 257 2.80 9.84 14.21
C VAL A 257 1.94 10.78 13.37
N LYS A 258 1.56 11.92 13.94
CA LYS A 258 0.89 13.01 13.23
C LYS A 258 1.87 14.03 12.70
N SER A 259 1.53 14.59 11.54
CA SER A 259 2.18 15.78 11.04
C SER A 259 1.82 16.99 11.90
N PRO A 260 2.79 17.81 12.34
CA PRO A 260 2.47 19.05 13.03
C PRO A 260 1.83 20.04 12.04
N MET A 261 0.96 20.91 12.56
CA MET A 261 0.47 22.06 11.80
C MET A 261 1.53 23.17 11.88
N ILE A 262 2.05 23.61 10.73
CA ILE A 262 3.14 24.58 10.65
C ILE A 262 2.61 25.86 9.98
N PRO A 263 2.97 27.07 10.45
CA PRO A 263 2.63 28.31 9.74
C PRO A 263 3.12 28.26 8.28
N SER A 264 2.23 28.51 7.32
CA SER A 264 2.55 28.44 5.89
C SER A 264 3.36 29.66 5.41
N GLY A 265 3.44 30.72 6.22
CA GLY A 265 4.04 32.00 5.86
C GLY A 265 3.09 32.93 5.08
N LYS A 266 1.89 32.47 4.75
CA LYS A 266 0.76 33.32 4.32
C LYS A 266 -0.07 33.68 5.54
N SER A 267 -0.66 34.89 5.57
CA SER A 267 -1.44 35.36 6.71
C SER A 267 -2.52 34.35 7.10
N ASP A 268 -2.43 33.84 8.33
CA ASP A 268 -3.39 32.94 8.98
C ASP A 268 -3.58 31.53 8.38
N GLU A 269 -2.70 31.08 7.49
CA GLU A 269 -2.74 29.73 6.93
C GLU A 269 -1.70 28.81 7.60
N THR A 270 -2.11 27.58 7.94
CA THR A 270 -1.21 26.50 8.39
C THR A 270 -1.13 25.40 7.34
N MET A 271 0.04 24.79 7.18
CA MET A 271 0.27 23.62 6.33
C MET A 271 0.52 22.36 7.15
N LYS A 272 0.15 21.20 6.61
CA LYS A 272 0.47 19.88 7.18
C LYS A 272 1.96 19.58 7.01
N GLY A 273 2.65 19.39 8.13
CA GLY A 273 4.08 19.13 8.20
C GLY A 273 4.52 17.70 7.83
N ALA A 274 3.85 17.04 6.88
CA ALA A 274 4.23 15.70 6.42
C ALA A 274 5.67 15.66 5.88
N LEU A 275 6.40 14.59 6.16
CA LEU A 275 7.80 14.44 5.74
C LEU A 275 7.90 14.15 4.25
N GLN A 276 7.04 13.27 3.75
CA GLN A 276 6.94 12.93 2.34
C GLN A 276 5.95 13.85 1.63
N LYS A 277 6.32 14.30 0.44
CA LYS A 277 5.59 15.19 -0.46
C LYS A 277 5.38 14.57 -1.85
N ASP A 278 6.25 13.65 -2.28
CA ASP A 278 6.04 12.87 -3.50
C ASP A 278 5.16 11.62 -3.27
N SER A 279 4.73 10.97 -4.34
CA SER A 279 3.88 9.76 -4.30
C SER A 279 4.65 8.45 -4.42
N SER A 280 5.99 8.48 -4.49
CA SER A 280 6.81 7.35 -4.92
C SER A 280 7.86 6.92 -3.89
N SER A 281 8.20 7.78 -2.93
CA SER A 281 9.24 7.51 -1.93
C SER A 281 8.76 6.83 -0.65
N CYS A 282 7.48 6.49 -0.52
CA CYS A 282 6.88 5.86 0.68
C CYS A 282 7.61 4.59 1.12
N SER A 283 8.01 3.72 0.19
CA SER A 283 8.82 2.53 0.51
C SER A 283 10.17 2.87 1.14
N VAL A 284 10.81 3.97 0.72
CA VAL A 284 12.10 4.43 1.28
C VAL A 284 11.92 4.98 2.68
N PHE A 285 10.91 5.82 2.87
CA PHE A 285 10.54 6.34 4.18
C PHE A 285 10.18 5.20 5.15
N ALA A 286 9.28 4.30 4.75
CA ALA A 286 8.82 3.22 5.60
C ALA A 286 9.96 2.28 6.00
N LEU A 287 10.85 1.91 5.06
CA LEU A 287 12.03 1.12 5.38
C LEU A 287 12.95 1.81 6.38
N ASP A 288 13.34 3.07 6.13
CA ASP A 288 14.23 3.79 7.03
C ASP A 288 13.59 4.00 8.41
N HIS A 289 12.30 4.36 8.46
CA HIS A 289 11.55 4.45 9.72
C HIS A 289 11.51 3.12 10.47
N SER A 290 11.26 2.00 9.79
CA SER A 290 11.28 0.68 10.43
C SER A 290 12.65 0.36 11.06
N PHE A 291 13.72 0.79 10.41
CA PHE A 291 15.09 0.61 10.90
C PHE A 291 15.40 1.53 12.08
N GLN A 292 15.08 2.82 11.98
CA GLN A 292 15.29 3.79 13.05
C GLN A 292 14.50 3.41 14.32
N VAL A 293 13.28 2.91 14.16
CA VAL A 293 12.46 2.44 15.28
C VAL A 293 13.04 1.18 15.92
N ALA A 294 13.61 0.26 15.14
CA ALA A 294 14.28 -0.93 15.66
C ALA A 294 15.56 -0.61 16.43
N LEU A 295 16.29 0.45 16.06
CA LEU A 295 17.47 0.93 16.77
C LEU A 295 17.17 1.47 18.17
N ASN A 296 15.92 1.84 18.46
CA ASN A 296 15.51 2.37 19.76
C ASN A 296 14.71 1.32 20.56
N PRO A 297 15.36 0.50 21.42
CA PRO A 297 14.69 -0.57 22.16
C PRO A 297 13.61 -0.06 23.14
N GLU A 298 13.69 1.20 23.59
CA GLU A 298 12.81 1.79 24.61
C GLU A 298 11.71 2.68 24.00
N VAL A 299 11.55 2.69 22.67
CA VAL A 299 10.63 3.61 21.98
C VAL A 299 9.20 3.52 22.51
N HIS A 300 8.67 2.32 22.80
CA HIS A 300 7.31 2.15 23.32
C HIS A 300 7.14 2.72 24.73
N GLN A 301 8.14 2.54 25.60
CA GLN A 301 8.13 3.13 26.95
C GLN A 301 8.22 4.66 26.88
N TRP A 302 9.05 5.19 25.97
CA TRP A 302 9.11 6.62 25.72
C TRP A 302 7.77 7.16 25.20
N LEU A 303 7.12 6.45 24.26
CA LEU A 303 5.81 6.83 23.72
C LEU A 303 4.74 6.86 24.80
N GLU A 304 4.70 5.90 25.72
CA GLU A 304 3.78 5.91 26.86
C GLU A 304 3.89 7.17 27.72
N SER A 305 5.09 7.75 27.81
CA SER A 305 5.36 8.92 28.65
C SER A 305 5.17 10.25 27.92
N ASN A 306 5.18 10.26 26.57
CA ASN A 306 5.27 11.48 25.77
C ASN A 306 4.12 11.66 24.77
N ALA A 307 3.41 10.59 24.41
CA ALA A 307 2.28 10.66 23.50
C ALA A 307 1.05 11.24 24.19
N VAL A 308 0.24 11.97 23.42
CA VAL A 308 -1.02 12.58 23.89
C VAL A 308 -2.21 11.73 23.44
N PRO A 309 -3.29 11.60 24.22
CA PRO A 309 -4.50 10.91 23.77
C PRO A 309 -5.05 11.50 22.47
N GLY A 310 -5.52 10.65 21.55
CA GLY A 310 -6.01 11.09 20.25
C GLY A 310 -7.34 11.81 20.27
N SER A 311 -8.13 11.57 21.31
CA SER A 311 -9.28 12.36 21.72
C SER A 311 -9.39 12.30 23.24
N GLU A 312 -10.15 13.21 23.86
CA GLU A 312 -10.37 13.21 25.31
C GLU A 312 -10.97 11.90 25.84
N GLN A 313 -11.63 11.14 24.97
CA GLN A 313 -12.32 9.89 25.30
C GLN A 313 -11.56 8.65 24.84
N SER A 314 -10.49 8.79 24.04
CA SER A 314 -9.76 7.63 23.53
C SER A 314 -8.81 7.09 24.59
N THR A 315 -8.97 5.81 24.92
CA THR A 315 -8.04 5.08 25.81
C THR A 315 -7.02 4.25 25.04
N THR A 316 -7.22 4.07 23.73
CA THR A 316 -6.46 3.14 22.88
C THR A 316 -5.61 3.85 21.82
N LEU A 317 -5.98 5.06 21.40
CA LEU A 317 -5.25 5.82 20.38
C LEU A 317 -4.51 7.01 21.01
N TYR A 318 -3.22 7.09 20.73
CA TYR A 318 -2.33 8.16 21.17
C TYR A 318 -1.60 8.75 19.96
N HIS A 319 -1.20 10.00 20.07
CA HIS A 319 -0.47 10.72 19.05
C HIS A 319 0.86 11.24 19.54
N VAL A 320 1.81 11.23 18.64
CA VAL A 320 3.09 11.92 18.75
C VAL A 320 3.29 12.70 17.45
N THR A 321 4.01 13.81 17.47
CA THR A 321 4.31 14.59 16.26
C THR A 321 5.76 14.43 15.84
N TRP A 322 6.06 14.71 14.56
CA TRP A 322 7.43 14.61 14.03
C TRP A 322 8.47 15.37 14.87
N ASN A 323 8.13 16.54 15.40
CA ASN A 323 9.03 17.35 16.23
C ASN A 323 9.30 16.74 17.63
N GLN A 324 8.59 15.70 18.05
CA GLN A 324 8.88 14.97 19.29
C GLN A 324 9.80 13.75 19.02
N LEU A 325 9.92 13.33 17.76
CA LEU A 325 10.75 12.17 17.37
C LEU A 325 12.21 12.57 17.14
N PRO A 326 13.17 11.64 17.25
CA PRO A 326 14.59 11.93 17.10
C PRO A 326 14.96 12.41 15.68
N PRO A 327 16.09 13.13 15.51
CA PRO A 327 16.53 13.68 14.22
C PRO A 327 16.56 12.65 13.08
N ASP A 328 16.98 11.42 13.37
CA ASP A 328 17.07 10.35 12.37
C ASP A 328 15.71 9.95 11.78
N MET A 329 14.61 10.12 12.53
CA MET A 329 13.24 9.86 12.03
C MET A 329 12.72 10.94 11.08
N VAL A 330 13.33 12.12 11.08
CA VAL A 330 12.90 13.27 10.27
C VAL A 330 13.91 13.64 9.17
N LYS A 331 15.08 13.00 9.14
CA LYS A 331 16.18 13.34 8.22
C LYS A 331 15.78 13.30 6.74
N ASN A 332 14.81 12.47 6.38
CA ASN A 332 14.35 12.30 5.00
C ASN A 332 13.30 13.33 4.57
N ALA A 333 12.91 14.28 5.43
CA ALA A 333 11.86 15.25 5.09
C ALA A 333 12.17 15.97 3.76
N GLN A 334 11.15 16.15 2.92
CA GLN A 334 11.30 16.79 1.60
C GLN A 334 10.98 18.29 1.62
N SER A 335 10.55 18.83 2.77
CA SER A 335 10.23 20.24 2.94
C SER A 335 11.25 20.95 3.84
N THR A 336 11.84 22.03 3.33
CA THR A 336 12.70 22.93 4.12
C THR A 336 11.94 23.59 5.27
N THR A 337 10.66 23.93 5.08
CA THR A 337 9.78 24.47 6.12
C THR A 337 9.61 23.49 7.28
N VAL A 338 9.41 22.20 6.98
CA VAL A 338 9.31 21.15 8.01
C VAL A 338 10.60 21.02 8.80
N ILE A 339 11.77 21.00 8.13
CA ILE A 339 13.07 20.93 8.79
C ILE A 339 13.35 22.14 9.67
N ARG A 340 13.05 23.36 9.20
CA ARG A 340 13.19 24.58 10.01
C ARG A 340 12.30 24.53 11.24
N HIS A 341 11.02 24.18 11.07
CA HIS A 341 10.10 24.04 12.19
C HIS A 341 10.58 22.98 13.21
N TYR A 342 11.15 21.86 12.74
CA TYR A 342 11.74 20.85 13.61
C TYR A 342 12.91 21.42 14.42
N MET A 343 13.83 22.16 13.79
CA MET A 343 14.98 22.78 14.45
C MET A 343 14.55 23.86 15.45
N ASP A 344 13.56 24.68 15.10
CA ASP A 344 13.01 25.71 15.98
C ASP A 344 12.35 25.08 17.22
N SER A 345 11.69 23.94 17.05
CA SER A 345 11.10 23.17 18.15
C SER A 345 12.14 22.42 18.99
N ASN A 346 13.32 22.15 18.43
CA ASN A 346 14.36 21.32 19.04
C ASN A 346 15.76 21.97 18.92
N PRO A 347 15.99 23.14 19.54
CA PRO A 347 17.23 23.91 19.37
C PRO A 347 18.49 23.12 19.77
N ASN A 348 18.36 22.18 20.71
CA ASN A 348 19.48 21.37 21.20
C ASN A 348 20.03 20.36 20.17
N VAL A 349 19.24 19.97 19.18
CA VAL A 349 19.65 19.02 18.12
C VAL A 349 19.68 19.66 16.74
N ALA A 350 19.50 20.98 16.64
CA ALA A 350 19.48 21.70 15.37
C ALA A 350 20.74 21.44 14.53
N THR A 351 21.93 21.47 15.12
CA THR A 351 23.19 21.18 14.42
C THR A 351 23.24 19.75 13.86
N GLN A 352 22.72 18.77 14.59
CA GLN A 352 22.64 17.38 14.13
C GLN A 352 21.68 17.25 12.94
N VAL A 353 20.49 17.86 13.04
CA VAL A 353 19.50 17.87 11.96
C VAL A 353 20.07 18.55 10.71
N MET A 354 20.75 19.69 10.86
CA MET A 354 21.42 20.35 9.74
C MET A 354 22.46 19.45 9.07
N ALA A 355 23.24 18.68 9.84
CA ALA A 355 24.21 17.75 9.30
C ALA A 355 23.54 16.58 8.54
N LEU A 356 22.45 16.04 9.08
CA LEU A 356 21.70 14.93 8.47
C LEU A 356 20.91 15.35 7.20
N THR A 357 20.50 16.62 7.12
CA THR A 357 19.58 17.09 6.08
C THR A 357 20.20 18.09 5.11
N GLY A 358 21.39 18.62 5.39
CA GLY A 358 22.04 19.66 4.58
C GLY A 358 21.19 20.93 4.40
N ASP A 359 20.41 21.32 5.43
CA ASP A 359 19.38 22.39 5.36
C ASP A 359 18.32 22.13 4.26
N ASN A 360 18.21 20.87 3.84
CA ASN A 360 17.28 20.36 2.84
C ASN A 360 17.27 21.12 1.50
N LYS A 361 18.38 21.79 1.14
CA LYS A 361 18.51 22.54 -0.13
C LYS A 361 18.48 21.64 -1.36
N SER A 362 18.65 20.33 -1.18
CA SER A 362 18.69 19.33 -2.25
C SER A 362 18.04 17.99 -1.88
N GLY A 363 17.20 17.92 -0.84
CA GLY A 363 16.67 16.63 -0.37
C GLY A 363 17.74 15.70 0.22
N HIS A 364 18.83 16.25 0.75
CA HIS A 364 20.08 15.53 1.06
C HIS A 364 19.85 14.23 1.85
N GLY A 365 19.05 14.25 2.93
CA GLY A 365 18.83 13.05 3.73
C GLY A 365 18.11 11.93 2.94
N LEU A 366 17.09 12.27 2.16
CA LEU A 366 16.40 11.28 1.31
C LEU A 366 17.29 10.79 0.17
N VAL A 367 18.06 11.68 -0.46
CA VAL A 367 19.02 11.32 -1.51
C VAL A 367 20.06 10.35 -0.97
N ASP A 368 20.66 10.64 0.18
CA ASP A 368 21.66 9.79 0.83
C ASP A 368 21.06 8.43 1.21
N THR A 369 19.81 8.39 1.67
CA THR A 369 19.09 7.14 1.95
C THR A 369 18.85 6.33 0.66
N LYS A 370 18.39 6.98 -0.43
CA LYS A 370 18.23 6.34 -1.75
C LYS A 370 19.55 5.77 -2.27
N GLU A 371 20.66 6.52 -2.16
CA GLU A 371 21.99 6.06 -2.58
C GLU A 371 22.52 4.91 -1.73
N THR A 372 22.25 4.93 -0.42
CA THR A 372 22.56 3.81 0.47
C THR A 372 21.81 2.54 0.02
N PHE A 373 20.52 2.64 -0.27
CA PHE A 373 19.71 1.49 -0.71
C PHE A 373 20.20 0.96 -2.06
N LYS A 374 20.48 1.85 -3.02
CA LYS A 374 21.10 1.49 -4.31
C LYS A 374 22.40 0.72 -4.10
N SER A 375 23.30 1.24 -3.26
CA SER A 375 24.60 0.65 -3.01
C SER A 375 24.47 -0.76 -2.40
N VAL A 376 23.60 -0.93 -1.40
CA VAL A 376 23.32 -2.23 -0.80
C VAL A 376 22.81 -3.21 -1.86
N ILE A 377 21.77 -2.84 -2.62
CA ILE A 377 21.14 -3.74 -3.58
C ILE A 377 22.08 -4.11 -4.73
N HIS A 378 22.90 -3.16 -5.20
CA HIS A 378 23.96 -3.47 -6.16
C HIS A 378 24.96 -4.47 -5.58
N GLY A 379 25.42 -4.28 -4.35
CA GLY A 379 26.30 -5.22 -3.66
C GLY A 379 25.72 -6.63 -3.60
N TYR A 380 24.45 -6.77 -3.21
CA TYR A 380 23.77 -8.06 -3.19
C TYR A 380 23.62 -8.68 -4.60
N CYS A 381 23.20 -7.87 -5.59
CA CYS A 381 23.07 -8.31 -6.98
C CYS A 381 24.39 -8.81 -7.57
N ASP A 382 25.52 -8.23 -7.16
CA ASP A 382 26.83 -8.56 -7.69
C ASP A 382 27.45 -9.76 -6.95
N GLN A 383 27.20 -9.89 -5.65
CA GLN A 383 27.78 -10.94 -4.81
C GLN A 383 27.03 -12.28 -4.86
N TYR A 384 25.70 -12.26 -4.96
CA TYR A 384 24.88 -13.46 -4.78
C TYR A 384 24.28 -13.98 -6.09
N SER A 385 24.06 -15.29 -6.16
CA SER A 385 23.31 -15.90 -7.27
C SER A 385 21.81 -15.56 -7.17
N GLU A 386 21.09 -15.76 -8.26
CA GLU A 386 19.63 -15.56 -8.32
C GLU A 386 18.90 -16.36 -7.23
N GLY A 387 19.22 -17.65 -7.08
CA GLY A 387 18.62 -18.51 -6.06
C GLY A 387 18.94 -18.08 -4.63
N ALA A 388 20.15 -17.56 -4.39
CA ALA A 388 20.53 -17.05 -3.08
C ALA A 388 19.77 -15.75 -2.72
N LEU A 389 19.58 -14.84 -3.68
CA LEU A 389 18.78 -13.62 -3.47
C LEU A 389 17.32 -13.95 -3.15
N LEU A 390 16.72 -14.88 -3.90
CA LEU A 390 15.36 -15.34 -3.63
C LEU A 390 15.22 -15.94 -2.24
N GLU A 391 16.23 -16.65 -1.75
CA GLU A 391 16.21 -17.22 -0.41
C GLU A 391 16.34 -16.14 0.68
N MET A 392 17.23 -15.16 0.49
CA MET A 392 17.36 -14.02 1.41
C MET A 392 16.07 -13.21 1.55
N MET A 393 15.34 -12.99 0.45
CA MET A 393 14.07 -12.26 0.46
C MET A 393 12.90 -13.03 1.12
N LYS A 394 13.06 -14.34 1.37
CA LYS A 394 12.09 -15.12 2.17
C LYS A 394 12.38 -15.03 3.67
N VAL A 395 13.64 -14.84 4.06
CA VAL A 395 14.11 -14.88 5.44
C VAL A 395 14.45 -13.47 5.92
N THR A 396 13.50 -12.77 6.50
CA THR A 396 13.71 -11.40 7.04
C THR A 396 13.90 -11.37 8.56
N THR A 397 14.01 -12.54 9.21
CA THR A 397 14.26 -12.65 10.66
C THR A 397 15.74 -12.79 10.97
N SER A 398 16.22 -12.03 11.95
CA SER A 398 17.46 -12.40 12.65
C SER A 398 17.16 -13.65 13.50
N VAL A 399 17.78 -14.78 13.18
CA VAL A 399 17.84 -15.91 14.10
C VAL A 399 19.10 -15.69 14.93
N PRO A 400 19.04 -15.54 16.26
CA PRO A 400 20.26 -15.51 17.04
C PRO A 400 20.98 -16.85 16.82
N GLU A 401 22.23 -16.80 16.34
CA GLU A 401 23.15 -17.94 16.40
C GLU A 401 23.38 -18.29 17.87
N THR A 402 22.42 -19.01 18.45
CA THR A 402 22.66 -19.74 19.68
C THR A 402 23.60 -20.86 19.28
N SER A 403 24.86 -20.68 19.66
CA SER A 403 25.91 -21.70 19.64
C SER A 403 25.46 -22.96 20.39
N MET A 404 24.62 -23.80 19.77
CA MET A 404 24.36 -25.16 20.22
C MET A 404 25.46 -26.06 19.67
N LYS A 405 26.48 -26.28 20.51
CA LYS A 405 27.33 -27.47 20.43
C LYS A 405 26.49 -28.71 20.81
N HIS A 406 26.56 -29.74 19.95
CA HIS A 406 26.14 -31.15 20.14
C HIS A 406 24.62 -31.41 20.23
N SER A 407 24.06 -32.51 19.74
CA SER A 407 24.55 -33.75 19.10
C SER A 407 23.50 -34.26 18.11
N SER A 408 23.90 -35.18 17.24
CA SER A 408 23.04 -36.00 16.38
C SER A 408 21.93 -36.70 17.18
N ASP A 409 20.71 -36.75 16.64
CA ASP A 409 20.06 -38.00 16.21
C ASP A 409 18.69 -37.74 15.53
N ASP A 410 18.36 -38.70 14.66
CA ASP A 410 17.21 -38.87 13.76
C ASP A 410 15.80 -38.59 14.33
N VAL A 411 14.85 -38.23 13.44
CA VAL A 411 13.53 -38.90 13.22
C VAL A 411 12.59 -38.05 12.34
N GLY A 412 12.22 -38.60 11.18
CA GLY A 412 10.84 -38.68 10.66
C GLY A 412 10.08 -37.41 10.22
N THR A 413 10.11 -37.09 8.93
CA THR A 413 9.19 -36.14 8.30
C THR A 413 7.87 -36.80 7.89
N LYS A 414 6.75 -36.34 8.49
CA LYS A 414 5.39 -36.49 7.95
C LYS A 414 5.01 -35.24 7.17
N GLY A 415 4.30 -35.43 6.07
CA GLY A 415 3.99 -34.41 5.06
C GLY A 415 3.14 -33.26 5.58
N ASN A 416 3.52 -32.06 5.17
CA ASN A 416 2.71 -30.84 5.26
C ASN A 416 1.88 -30.70 3.98
N THR A 417 0.56 -30.70 4.13
CA THR A 417 -0.38 -30.33 3.07
C THR A 417 -0.59 -28.83 3.12
N THR A 418 -0.10 -28.10 2.13
CA THR A 418 -0.31 -26.65 2.00
C THR A 418 -1.72 -26.39 1.46
N GLN A 419 -2.68 -26.11 2.34
CA GLN A 419 -3.95 -25.49 1.93
C GLN A 419 -3.71 -24.03 1.54
N THR A 420 -4.40 -23.56 0.51
CA THR A 420 -4.21 -22.19 0.00
C THR A 420 -4.93 -21.16 0.89
N PHE A 421 -4.32 -20.00 1.09
CA PHE A 421 -4.85 -18.91 1.93
C PHE A 421 -6.29 -18.50 1.58
N LYS A 422 -6.66 -18.54 0.29
CA LYS A 422 -8.03 -18.28 -0.20
C LYS A 422 -9.08 -19.24 0.37
N GLU A 423 -8.70 -20.46 0.74
CA GLU A 423 -9.62 -21.45 1.31
C GLU A 423 -9.86 -21.20 2.81
N LYS A 424 -8.85 -20.72 3.55
CA LYS A 424 -9.00 -20.38 4.98
C LYS A 424 -9.80 -19.09 5.22
N LEU A 425 -9.78 -18.15 4.27
CA LEU A 425 -10.54 -16.89 4.37
C LEU A 425 -12.06 -17.06 4.31
N LYS A 426 -12.56 -18.14 3.70
CA LYS A 426 -14.01 -18.40 3.60
C LYS A 426 -14.66 -18.74 4.96
N ASP A 427 -13.87 -19.17 5.93
CA ASP A 427 -14.36 -19.65 7.23
C ASP A 427 -14.16 -18.63 8.37
N VAL A 428 -13.65 -17.43 8.09
CA VAL A 428 -13.50 -16.37 9.10
C VAL A 428 -14.87 -15.72 9.32
N VAL A 429 -15.66 -16.29 10.23
CA VAL A 429 -16.85 -15.64 10.78
C VAL A 429 -16.39 -14.60 11.80
N VAL A 430 -16.43 -13.33 11.43
CA VAL A 430 -16.20 -12.22 12.37
C VAL A 430 -17.42 -12.14 13.28
N ASP A 431 -17.22 -12.30 14.60
CA ASP A 431 -18.29 -12.14 15.59
C ASP A 431 -18.62 -10.64 15.73
N GLU A 432 -19.51 -10.15 14.87
CA GLU A 432 -19.87 -8.73 14.76
C GLU A 432 -20.42 -8.11 16.05
N LYS A 433 -20.84 -8.92 17.03
CA LYS A 433 -21.47 -8.46 18.27
C LYS A 433 -20.54 -7.79 19.28
N LYS A 434 -19.24 -7.65 18.98
CA LYS A 434 -18.25 -7.01 19.87
C LYS A 434 -17.65 -5.71 19.35
N ALA A 435 -17.92 -5.31 18.12
CA ALA A 435 -17.45 -4.01 17.62
C ALA A 435 -18.34 -2.89 18.18
N PRO A 436 -17.79 -1.79 18.72
CA PRO A 436 -18.59 -0.69 19.24
C PRO A 436 -19.37 0.00 18.10
N ASP A 437 -20.70 0.07 18.22
CA ASP A 437 -21.61 0.67 17.23
C ASP A 437 -21.40 2.19 17.02
N ASN A 438 -20.60 2.86 17.85
CA ASN A 438 -20.52 4.31 17.95
C ASN A 438 -19.12 4.90 17.69
N LEU A 439 -18.45 4.47 16.62
CA LEU A 439 -17.29 5.23 16.12
C LEU A 439 -17.76 6.19 15.02
N PRO A 440 -17.62 7.51 15.20
CA PRO A 440 -17.83 8.43 14.09
C PRO A 440 -16.75 8.14 13.05
N PHE A 441 -17.16 7.54 11.92
CA PHE A 441 -16.40 7.62 10.67
C PHE A 441 -16.43 9.08 10.22
N ASN A 442 -15.61 9.90 10.87
CA ASN A 442 -15.36 11.24 10.42
C ASN A 442 -14.27 11.11 9.34
N LEU A 443 -14.69 10.77 8.12
CA LEU A 443 -13.90 11.01 6.92
C LEU A 443 -13.79 12.54 6.81
N GLY A 444 -12.78 13.11 7.48
CA GLY A 444 -12.54 14.54 7.44
C GLY A 444 -12.27 14.99 6.01
N ASN A 445 -12.97 16.05 5.60
CA ASN A 445 -12.73 16.81 4.37
C ASN A 445 -11.28 17.26 4.22
#